data_AF-A0A7Z9D309-F1
#
_entry.id   AF-A0A7Z9D309-F1
#
_cell.length_a   1.000
_cell.length_b   1.000
_cell.length_c   1.000
_cell.angle_alpha   90.00
_cell.angle_beta   90.00
_cell.angle_gamma   90.00
#
_symmetry.space_group_name_H-M   'P 1'
#
loop_
_entity.id
_entity.type
_entity.pdbx_description
1 polymer ?
#
loop_
_entity_poly.entity_id
_entity_poly.type
_entity_poly.pdbx_seq_one_letter_code
_entity_poly.pdbx_strand_id
1 'polypeptide(L)'
;MLKRLKDTLIDVSKGEPRILEDLLGLHLGDLGDSPVAIDIPKESIRNLRIPSGNEGSAFDGLWKPGGRTYPGNMPEAVIDEVPWGDYTIRPLGGN
;
A
#
# COMPACT_ATOMS: atom_id res chain seq x y z
N MET A 1 -12.01 6.71 6.53
CA MET A 1 -11.30 5.51 7.04
C MET A 1 -9.92 5.38 6.39
N LEU A 2 -9.81 5.23 5.06
CA LEU A 2 -8.53 5.04 4.35
C LEU A 2 -7.50 6.17 4.58
N LYS A 3 -7.92 7.45 4.51
CA LYS A 3 -7.05 8.60 4.81
C LYS A 3 -6.40 8.52 6.21
N ARG A 4 -7.16 8.07 7.22
CA ARG A 4 -6.67 7.97 8.60
C ARG A 4 -5.60 6.88 8.74
N LEU A 5 -5.77 5.75 8.06
CA LEU A 5 -4.80 4.66 8.09
C LEU A 5 -3.47 5.09 7.44
N LYS A 6 -3.53 5.76 6.29
CA LYS A 6 -2.36 6.33 5.62
C LYS A 6 -1.64 7.32 6.56
N ASP A 7 -2.38 8.25 7.14
CA ASP A 7 -1.82 9.23 8.08
C ASP A 7 -1.16 8.51 9.27
N THR A 8 -1.78 7.46 9.82
CA THR A 8 -1.19 6.62 10.89
C THR A 8 0.08 5.87 10.46
N LEU A 9 0.13 5.27 9.26
CA LEU A 9 1.32 4.56 8.78
C LEU A 9 2.51 5.50 8.64
N ILE A 10 2.29 6.71 8.12
CA ILE A 10 3.33 7.73 8.01
C ILE A 10 3.73 8.27 9.37
N ASP A 11 2.78 8.52 10.28
CA ASP A 11 3.09 9.03 11.62
C ASP A 11 3.91 8.02 12.44
N VAL A 12 3.61 6.72 12.32
CA VAL A 12 4.32 5.64 13.04
C VAL A 12 5.70 5.40 12.42
N SER A 13 5.79 5.28 11.10
CA SER A 13 7.07 5.02 10.42
C SER A 13 7.96 6.25 10.35
N LYS A 14 7.39 7.46 10.42
CA LYS A 14 8.07 8.72 10.08
C LYS A 14 8.67 8.72 8.67
N GLY A 15 8.15 7.87 7.78
CA GLY A 15 8.71 7.67 6.45
C GLY A 15 9.93 6.74 6.41
N GLU A 16 10.34 6.13 7.52
CA GLU A 16 11.44 5.16 7.53
C GLU A 16 11.04 3.89 6.76
N PRO A 17 11.74 3.53 5.66
CA PRO A 17 11.30 2.44 4.78
C PRO A 17 11.22 1.10 5.51
N ARG A 18 12.13 0.85 6.46
CA ARG A 18 12.25 -0.43 7.16
C ARG A 18 11.09 -0.66 8.13
N ILE A 19 10.63 0.43 8.76
CA ILE A 19 9.45 0.37 9.62
C ILE A 19 8.19 0.18 8.76
N LEU A 20 8.12 0.82 7.58
CA LEU A 20 7.02 0.60 6.64
C LEU A 20 6.97 -0.85 6.13
N GLU A 21 8.12 -1.43 5.80
CA GLU A 21 8.23 -2.84 5.39
C GLU A 21 7.65 -3.77 6.46
N ASP A 22 8.07 -3.63 7.72
CA ASP A 22 7.54 -4.42 8.84
C ASP A 22 6.03 -4.23 9.04
N LEU A 23 5.55 -2.97 9.01
CA LEU A 23 4.12 -2.65 9.18
C LEU A 23 3.25 -3.22 8.05
N LEU A 24 3.80 -3.30 6.83
CA LEU A 24 3.10 -3.85 5.69
C LEU A 24 3.28 -5.37 5.57
N GLY A 25 4.27 -5.95 6.25
CA GLY A 25 4.63 -7.36 6.13
C GLY A 25 5.47 -7.68 4.90
N LEU A 26 6.24 -6.71 4.42
CA LEU A 26 7.19 -6.88 3.32
C LEU A 26 8.52 -7.43 3.83
N HIS A 27 9.35 -7.95 2.95
CA HIS A 27 10.72 -8.31 3.29
C HIS A 27 11.61 -7.07 3.40
N LEU A 28 12.70 -7.21 4.16
CA LEU A 28 13.69 -6.16 4.31
C LEU A 28 14.26 -5.75 2.94
N GLY A 29 14.11 -4.47 2.62
CA GLY A 29 14.61 -3.87 1.38
C GLY A 29 13.64 -3.89 0.20
N ASP A 30 12.45 -4.47 0.32
CA ASP A 30 11.42 -4.47 -0.74
C ASP A 30 11.02 -3.05 -1.17
N LEU A 31 11.03 -2.08 -0.24
CA LEU A 31 10.74 -0.67 -0.53
C LEU A 31 11.99 0.14 -0.93
N GLY A 32 13.18 -0.44 -0.79
CA GLY A 32 14.46 0.23 -1.04
C GLY A 32 14.72 1.40 -0.07
N ASP A 33 15.57 2.33 -0.50
CA ASP A 33 16.04 3.46 0.32
C ASP A 33 15.21 4.73 0.18
N SER A 34 14.37 4.82 -0.84
CA SER A 34 13.60 6.04 -1.14
C SER A 34 12.23 5.70 -1.71
N PRO A 35 11.34 5.09 -0.90
CA PRO A 35 10.01 4.74 -1.33
C PRO A 35 9.15 5.96 -1.64
N VAL A 36 8.13 5.74 -2.46
CA VAL A 36 7.13 6.74 -2.81
C VAL A 36 5.74 6.24 -2.41
N ALA A 37 4.85 7.18 -2.11
CA ALA A 37 3.42 6.93 -2.01
C ALA A 37 2.73 7.39 -3.28
N ILE A 38 1.81 6.55 -3.75
CA ILE A 38 0.86 6.90 -4.79
C ILE A 38 -0.42 7.38 -4.11
N ASP A 39 -0.82 8.60 -4.44
CA ASP A 39 -2.02 9.24 -3.93
C ASP A 39 -3.09 9.29 -5.04
N ILE A 40 -4.15 8.52 -4.83
CA ILE A 40 -5.25 8.34 -5.80
C ILE A 40 -6.46 9.16 -5.31
N PRO A 41 -6.95 10.14 -6.09
CA PRO A 41 -8.19 10.85 -5.79
C PRO A 41 -9.39 9.89 -5.71
N LYS A 42 -10.38 10.21 -4.89
CA LYS A 42 -11.51 9.31 -4.64
C LYS A 42 -12.32 9.04 -5.92
N GLU A 43 -12.44 10.04 -6.76
CA GLU A 43 -13.10 10.01 -8.07
C GLU A 43 -12.41 9.08 -9.08
N SER A 44 -11.12 8.82 -8.90
CA SER A 44 -10.33 7.90 -9.72
C SER A 44 -10.44 6.45 -9.27
N ILE A 45 -11.00 6.18 -8.07
CA ILE A 45 -11.17 4.83 -7.54
C ILE A 45 -12.38 4.16 -8.18
N ARG A 46 -12.15 3.07 -8.91
CA ARG A 46 -13.21 2.24 -9.52
C ARG A 46 -13.12 0.78 -9.07
N ASN A 47 -14.27 0.14 -8.91
CA ASN A 47 -14.42 -1.28 -8.58
C ASN A 47 -13.60 -1.74 -7.36
N LEU A 48 -13.66 -0.95 -6.28
CA LEU A 48 -13.04 -1.28 -4.99
C LEU A 48 -13.58 -2.61 -4.45
N ARG A 49 -12.68 -3.56 -4.19
CA ARG A 49 -13.01 -4.92 -3.75
C ARG A 49 -11.94 -5.49 -2.84
N ILE A 50 -12.32 -6.51 -2.06
CA ILE A 50 -11.36 -7.34 -1.32
C ILE A 50 -10.60 -8.18 -2.35
N PRO A 51 -9.27 -8.31 -2.25
CA PRO A 51 -8.50 -9.16 -3.16
C PRO A 51 -9.00 -10.61 -3.09
N SER A 52 -9.03 -11.28 -4.24
CA SER A 52 -9.49 -12.65 -4.37
C SER A 52 -8.35 -13.67 -4.40
N GLY A 53 -7.12 -13.22 -4.63
CA GLY A 53 -5.95 -14.07 -4.87
C GLY A 53 -5.77 -14.45 -6.34
N ASN A 54 -6.69 -14.05 -7.23
CA ASN A 54 -6.58 -14.26 -8.68
C ASN A 54 -6.02 -13.04 -9.43
N GLU A 55 -5.63 -11.99 -8.70
CA GLU A 55 -5.00 -10.82 -9.29
C GLU A 55 -3.58 -11.14 -9.76
N GLY A 56 -3.10 -10.49 -10.83
CA GLY A 56 -1.78 -10.78 -11.41
C GLY A 56 -0.60 -10.56 -10.46
N SER A 57 -0.80 -9.80 -9.39
CA SER A 57 0.21 -9.53 -8.34
C SER A 57 -0.07 -10.27 -7.03
N ALA A 58 -1.01 -11.22 -7.01
CA ALA A 58 -1.25 -12.08 -5.85
C ALA A 58 -0.20 -13.19 -5.81
N PHE A 59 0.96 -12.89 -5.21
CA PHE A 59 2.06 -13.84 -5.10
C PHE A 59 1.80 -14.90 -4.02
N ASP A 60 2.10 -16.15 -4.36
CA ASP A 60 1.94 -17.27 -3.44
C ASP A 60 2.84 -17.10 -2.21
N GLY A 61 2.28 -17.34 -1.02
CA GLY A 61 2.95 -17.12 0.26
C GLY A 61 2.96 -15.67 0.79
N LEU A 62 2.72 -14.66 -0.04
CA LEU A 62 2.61 -13.25 0.39
C LEU A 62 1.17 -12.79 0.56
N TRP A 63 0.28 -13.24 -0.33
CA TRP A 63 -1.15 -12.95 -0.23
C TRP A 63 -1.90 -13.93 0.67
N LYS A 64 -2.88 -13.42 1.43
CA LYS A 64 -3.83 -14.24 2.20
C LYS A 64 -5.27 -13.72 2.08
N PRO A 65 -6.29 -14.59 2.15
CA PRO A 65 -7.68 -14.15 2.24
C PRO A 65 -7.93 -13.24 3.45
N GLY A 66 -8.79 -12.22 3.28
CA GLY A 66 -9.26 -11.37 4.38
C GLY A 66 -9.11 -9.86 4.18
N GLY A 67 -8.51 -9.42 3.07
CA GLY A 67 -8.35 -7.99 2.76
C GLY A 67 -7.37 -7.31 3.71
N ARG A 68 -6.31 -8.03 4.10
CA ARG A 68 -5.25 -7.52 4.96
C ARG A 68 -3.91 -8.06 4.51
N THR A 69 -2.88 -7.23 4.58
CA THR A 69 -1.51 -7.65 4.33
C THR A 69 -1.06 -8.67 5.38
N TYR A 70 -0.09 -9.50 5.02
CA TYR A 70 0.47 -10.50 5.92
C TYR A 70 2.00 -10.46 5.87
N PRO A 71 2.70 -10.48 7.02
CA PRO A 71 2.20 -10.47 8.41
C PRO A 71 1.76 -9.10 8.95
N GLY A 72 1.92 -8.00 8.19
CA GLY A 72 1.71 -6.62 8.68
C GLY A 72 0.28 -6.27 9.14
N ASN A 73 -0.71 -7.08 8.74
CA ASN A 73 -2.10 -6.95 9.15
C ASN A 73 -2.71 -5.57 8.83
N MET A 74 -2.26 -4.91 7.76
CA MET A 74 -2.82 -3.63 7.30
C MET A 74 -3.95 -3.87 6.31
N PRO A 75 -5.04 -3.07 6.32
CA PRO A 75 -6.08 -3.16 5.31
C PRO A 75 -5.54 -3.12 3.87
N GLU A 76 -6.00 -4.05 3.04
CA GLU A 76 -5.64 -4.19 1.64
C GLU A 76 -6.90 -4.28 0.78
N ALA A 77 -6.86 -3.67 -0.40
CA ALA A 77 -7.95 -3.70 -1.37
C ALA A 77 -7.40 -3.67 -2.80
N VAL A 78 -8.22 -4.16 -3.74
CA VAL A 78 -7.97 -4.06 -5.17
C VAL A 78 -8.93 -3.04 -5.76
N ILE A 79 -8.43 -2.26 -6.71
CA ILE A 79 -9.20 -1.35 -7.55
C ILE A 79 -8.86 -1.67 -9.01
N ASP A 80 -9.61 -1.09 -9.94
CA ASP A 80 -9.17 -1.09 -11.32
C ASP A 80 -7.94 -0.18 -11.48
N GLU A 81 -7.15 -0.45 -12.52
CA GLU A 81 -5.97 0.35 -12.85
C GLU A 81 -6.36 1.82 -13.01
N VAL A 82 -5.60 2.70 -12.35
CA VAL A 82 -5.78 4.15 -12.44
C VAL A 82 -4.93 4.66 -13.60
N PRO A 83 -5.52 5.39 -14.57
CA PRO A 83 -4.76 5.94 -15.69
C PRO A 83 -3.61 6.84 -15.25
N TRP A 84 -2.54 6.88 -16.05
CA TRP A 84 -1.46 7.83 -15.85
C TRP A 84 -1.98 9.27 -15.90
N GLY A 85 -1.61 10.07 -14.90
CA GLY A 85 -2.09 11.44 -14.72
C GLY A 85 -3.26 11.58 -13.75
N ASP A 86 -3.96 10.48 -13.43
CA ASP A 86 -5.11 10.49 -12.51
C ASP A 86 -4.72 10.17 -11.06
N TYR A 87 -3.41 10.20 -10.75
CA TYR A 87 -2.84 10.04 -9.41
C TYR A 87 -1.58 10.90 -9.26
N THR A 88 -1.16 11.14 -8.02
CA THR A 88 0.10 11.82 -7.72
C THR A 88 1.09 10.86 -7.06
N ILE A 89 2.38 11.15 -7.23
CA ILE A 89 3.47 10.40 -6.58
C ILE A 89 4.18 11.38 -5.66
N ARG A 90 4.45 10.96 -4.42
CA ARG A 90 5.23 11.75 -3.47
C ARG A 90 6.26 10.88 -2.74
N PRO A 91 7.43 11.42 -2.38
CA PRO A 91 8.38 10.73 -1.50
C PRO A 91 7.76 10.38 -0.13
N LEU A 92 8.16 9.24 0.42
CA LEU A 92 7.91 8.84 1.80
C LEU A 92 9.22 8.96 2.57
N GLY A 93 9.45 10.13 3.17
CA GLY A 93 10.71 10.46 3.85
C GLY A 93 11.57 11.44 3.05
N GLY A 94 12.42 12.18 3.77
CA GLY A 94 13.15 13.35 3.27
C GLY A 94 12.48 14.66 3.73
N ASN A 95 13.22 15.48 4.47
CA ASN A 95 12.92 16.91 4.62
C ASN A 95 13.25 17.64 3.32
#